data_AF-A0A6G9YLY6-F1
#
_entry.id   AF-A0A6G9YLY6-F1
#
_cell.length_a   1.000
_cell.length_b   1.000
_cell.length_c   1.000
_cell.angle_alpha   90.00
_cell.angle_beta   90.00
_cell.angle_gamma   90.00
#
_symmetry.space_group_name_H-M   'P 1'
#
loop_
_entity.id
_entity.type
_entity.pdbx_description
1 polymer ?
#
loop_
_entity_poly.entity_id
_entity_poly.type
_entity_poly.pdbx_seq_one_letter_code
_entity_poly.pdbx_strand_id
1 'polypeptide(L)' 'MEFTEYGPGDVVYFPDGPFNGICAVVREVDIRNAKLRIDFAEGTVHREGNVLRERRHRLTVGFDEVELV' A
#
# COMPACT_ATOMS: atom_id res chain seq x y z
N MET A 1 -21.37 0.49 -9.26
CA MET A 1 -19.93 0.19 -9.26
C MET A 1 -19.25 1.54 -9.14
N GLU A 2 -18.86 1.92 -7.93
CA GLU A 2 -18.04 3.11 -7.73
C GLU A 2 -16.71 2.83 -8.40
N PHE A 3 -16.40 3.58 -9.46
CA PHE A 3 -15.04 3.65 -9.95
C PHE A 3 -14.30 4.50 -8.93
N THR A 4 -13.68 3.87 -7.95
CA THR A 4 -12.85 4.61 -7.01
C THR A 4 -11.63 5.09 -7.77
N GLU A 5 -11.57 6.40 -8.03
CA GLU A 5 -10.45 7.02 -8.70
C GLU A 5 -9.29 7.10 -7.71
N TYR A 6 -8.33 6.18 -7.83
CA TYR A 6 -7.08 6.27 -7.08
C TYR A 6 -6.27 7.49 -7.53
N GLY A 7 -5.67 8.17 -6.56
CA GLY A 7 -4.77 9.30 -6.73
C GLY A 7 -3.47 9.15 -5.93
N PRO A 8 -2.37 9.80 -6.36
CA PRO A 8 -1.17 9.88 -5.54
C PRO A 8 -1.44 10.53 -4.18
N GLY A 9 -1.02 9.86 -3.10
CA GLY A 9 -1.28 10.27 -1.72
C GLY A 9 -2.42 9.50 -1.06
N ASP A 10 -3.25 8.81 -1.83
CA ASP A 10 -4.33 7.99 -1.28
C ASP A 10 -3.77 6.84 -0.43
N VAL A 11 -4.53 6.49 0.60
CA VAL A 11 -4.25 5.35 1.46
C VAL A 11 -5.15 4.20 1.03
N VAL A 12 -4.52 3.08 0.69
CA VAL A 12 -5.19 1.84 0.33
C VAL A 12 -4.80 0.75 1.32
N TYR A 13 -5.59 -0.31 1.42
CA TYR A 13 -5.25 -1.48 2.22
C TYR A 13 -5.36 -2.76 1.40
N PHE A 14 -4.61 -3.78 1.79
CA PHE A 14 -4.69 -5.12 1.18
C PHE A 14 -5.79 -5.95 1.86
N PRO A 15 -6.88 -6.32 1.18
CA PRO A 15 -7.98 -7.11 1.75
C PRO A 15 -7.67 -8.62 1.83
N ASP A 16 -6.64 -9.11 1.15
CA ASP A 16 -6.17 -10.52 1.16
C ASP A 16 -4.65 -10.59 0.85
N GLY A 17 -4.08 -11.78 0.84
CA GLY A 17 -2.70 -12.03 0.43
C GLY A 17 -1.64 -11.89 1.55
N PRO A 18 -0.35 -11.95 1.20
CA PRO A 18 0.75 -11.95 2.17
C PRO A 18 0.86 -10.64 2.97
N PHE A 19 0.30 -9.55 2.44
CA PHE A 19 0.29 -8.22 3.07
C PHE A 19 -1.09 -7.84 3.61
N ASN A 20 -2.00 -8.82 3.77
CA ASN A 20 -3.35 -8.60 4.28
C ASN A 20 -3.38 -7.71 5.53
N GLY A 21 -4.26 -6.72 5.53
CA GLY A 21 -4.46 -5.78 6.64
C GLY A 21 -3.43 -4.66 6.73
N ILE A 22 -2.44 -4.60 5.84
CA ILE A 22 -1.45 -3.51 5.80
C ILE A 22 -1.99 -2.36 4.95
N CYS A 23 -1.81 -1.12 5.44
CA CYS A 23 -2.06 0.08 4.66
C CYS A 23 -0.83 0.49 3.84
N ALA A 24 -1.08 1.01 2.64
CA ALA A 24 -0.07 1.50 1.72
C ALA A 24 -0.47 2.88 1.17
N VAL A 25 0.53 3.67 0.78
CA VAL A 25 0.32 4.98 0.16
C VAL A 25 0.55 4.88 -1.33
N VAL A 26 -0.42 5.35 -2.12
CA VAL A 26 -0.31 5.45 -3.57
C VAL A 26 0.72 6.51 -3.93
N ARG A 27 1.72 6.13 -4.73
CA ARG A 27 2.76 7.02 -5.24
C ARG A 27 2.46 7.45 -6.66
N GLU A 28 2.04 6.51 -7.50
CA GLU A 28 1.74 6.73 -8.91
C GLU A 28 0.61 5.81 -9.36
N VAL A 29 -0.16 6.28 -10.34
CA VAL A 29 -1.29 5.57 -10.93
C VAL A 29 -1.00 5.36 -12.42
N ASP A 30 -0.95 4.10 -12.85
CA ASP A 30 -0.85 3.72 -14.25
C ASP A 30 -2.20 3.18 -14.72
N ILE A 31 -3.03 4.10 -15.21
CA ILE A 31 -4.37 3.80 -15.72
C ILE A 31 -4.30 2.90 -16.96
N ARG A 32 -3.24 3.00 -17.77
CA ARG A 32 -3.12 2.24 -19.01
C ARG A 32 -2.93 0.76 -18.75
N ASN A 33 -2.22 0.42 -17.68
CA ASN A 33 -1.96 -0.96 -17.28
C ASN A 33 -2.81 -1.43 -16.09
N ALA A 34 -3.72 -0.59 -15.59
CA ALA A 34 -4.52 -0.82 -14.39
C ALA A 34 -3.68 -1.18 -13.15
N LYS A 35 -2.60 -0.40 -12.91
CA LYS A 35 -1.64 -0.65 -11.82
C LYS A 35 -1.38 0.57 -10.96
N LEU A 36 -1.10 0.34 -9.68
CA LEU A 36 -0.66 1.34 -8.71
C LEU A 36 0.77 1.05 -8.29
N ARG A 37 1.58 2.09 -8.16
CA ARG A 37 2.86 2.00 -7.45
C ARG A 37 2.64 2.51 -6.03
N ILE A 38 2.91 1.67 -5.04
CA ILE A 38 2.60 1.94 -3.64
C ILE A 38 3.85 1.77 -2.77
N ASP A 39 3.91 2.55 -1.69
CA ASP A 39 4.91 2.41 -0.63
C ASP A 39 4.20 2.04 0.69
N PHE A 40 4.69 1.03 1.41
CA PHE A 40 4.16 0.62 2.71
C PHE A 40 5.27 0.15 3.66
N ALA A 41 4.94 0.00 4.93
CA ALA A 41 5.85 -0.54 5.94
C ALA A 41 5.27 -1.81 6.56
N GLU A 42 6.11 -2.83 6.73
CA GLU A 42 5.75 -4.09 7.38
C GLU A 42 6.34 -4.13 8.80
N GLY A 43 5.47 -4.45 9.78
CA GLY A 43 5.86 -4.85 11.13
C GLY A 43 5.52 -3.85 12.24
N THR A 44 5.24 -4.37 13.43
CA THR A 44 5.32 -3.61 14.68
C THR A 44 6.73 -3.10 14.86
N VAL A 45 6.84 -1.80 15.07
CA VAL A 45 8.07 -1.07 15.36
C VAL A 45 8.95 -1.86 16.34
N HIS A 46 10.00 -2.51 15.84
CA HIS A 46 10.91 -3.25 16.69
C HIS A 46 11.81 -2.23 17.38
N ARG A 47 11.66 -2.11 18.71
CA ARG A 47 12.45 -1.18 19.54
C ARG A 47 13.76 -1.84 19.92
N GLU A 48 14.80 -1.64 19.13
CA GLU A 48 16.17 -2.00 19.49
C GLU A 48 16.85 -0.75 20.09
N GLY A 49 17.11 -0.75 21.40
CA GLY A 49 17.85 0.34 22.04
C GLY A 49 17.27 1.74 21.84
N ASN A 50 15.93 1.89 21.91
CA ASN A 50 15.16 3.12 21.64
C ASN A 50 15.02 3.54 20.17
N VAL A 51 15.54 2.77 19.21
CA VAL A 51 15.35 3.06 17.78
C VAL A 51 14.14 2.30 17.26
N LEU A 52 13.21 3.02 16.66
CA LEU A 52 12.05 2.47 15.95
C LEU A 52 12.49 2.05 14.56
N ARG A 53 12.48 0.73 14.27
CA ARG A 53 12.84 0.23 12.93
C ARG A 53 11.63 -0.42 12.28
N GLU A 54 11.30 0.07 11.09
CA GLU A 54 10.26 -0.47 10.21
C GLU A 54 10.92 -0.96 8.92
N ARG A 55 10.36 -2.03 8.34
CA ARG A 55 10.77 -2.50 7.03
C ARG A 55 9.92 -1.79 5.99
N ARG A 56 10.52 -0.96 5.14
CA ARG A 56 9.81 -0.24 4.07
C ARG A 56 9.86 -1.00 2.75
N HIS A 57 8.73 -1.04 2.08
CA HIS A 57 8.49 -1.77 0.84
C HIS A 57 7.95 -0.83 -0.22
N ARG A 58 8.30 -1.12 -1.47
CA ARG A 58 7.69 -0.54 -2.66
C ARG A 58 7.21 -1.66 -3.54
N LEU A 59 5.97 -1.61 -3.96
CA LEU A 59 5.36 -2.64 -4.79
C LEU A 59 4.54 -2.02 -5.92
N THR A 60 4.30 -2.82 -6.96
CA THR A 60 3.34 -2.50 -8.01
C THR A 60 2.22 -3.51 -7.94
N VAL A 61 0.99 -3.02 -7.77
CA VAL A 61 -0.22 -3.83 -7.58
C VAL A 61 -1.28 -3.50 -8.63
N GLY A 62 -2.19 -4.42 -8.87
CA GLY A 62 -3.43 -4.18 -9.62
C GLY A 62 -4.45 -3.37 -8.81
N PHE A 63 -5.42 -2.77 -9.50
CA PHE A 63 -6.54 -2.08 -8.86
C PHE A 63 -7.43 -3.02 -8.04
N ASP A 64 -7.46 -4.30 -8.39
CA ASP A 64 -8.25 -5.34 -7.72
C ASP A 64 -7.56 -5.94 -6.48
N GLU A 65 -6.28 -5.64 -6.26
CA GLU A 65 -5.52 -6.17 -5.13
C GLU A 65 -5.61 -5.29 -3.87
N VAL A 66 -6.20 -4.09 -3.98
CA VAL A 66 -6.27 -3.11 -2.89
C VAL A 66 -7.59 -2.35 -2.88
N GLU A 67 -8.01 -1.93 -1.69
CA GLU A 67 -9.21 -1.12 -1.49
C GLU A 67 -8.86 0.22 -0.84
N LEU A 68 -9.62 1.27 -1.13
CA LEU A 68 -9.48 2.57 -0.48
C LEU A 68 -9.98 2.50 0.97
N VAL A 69 -9.22 3.10 1.89
CA VAL A 69 -9.54 3.17 3.33
C VAL A 69 -10.56 4.26 3.61
#